data_AF-A0A5F5XIJ4-F1
#
_entry.id   AF-A0A5F5XIJ4-F1
#
_cell.length_a   1.000
_cell.length_b   1.000
_cell.length_c   1.000
_cell.angle_alpha   90.00
_cell.angle_beta   90.00
_cell.angle_gamma   90.00
#
_symmetry.space_group_name_H-M   'P 1'
#
loop_
_entity.id
_entity.type
_entity.pdbx_description
1 polymer ?
#
loop_
_entity_poly.entity_id
_entity_poly.type
_entity_poly.pdbx_seq_one_letter_code
_entity_poly.pdbx_strand_id
1 'polypeptide(L)'
;MAAVRPNLGRVLPGSSILFLCDMQEKFRHVAYFPQIVSVAARMLKVARLLEVPAVLTEQYPEGLGPTVPELGAEGLRPLAKTCFSMVPAVQQELDTRPQLRSVLLCGIETQACILNTTLDLLDRGLQVHVVVDACSSRSQVDRLVALARMRQSGAFLSTSEGLILQLVGDAAHPQFKEVLAPHPPPHPPWSPFSAPATWWLTACIWEHSRLLPPGGRVLSPVNTVKGKGSCRWP
;
A
#
# COMPACT_ATOMS: atom_id res chain seq x y z
N MET A 1 37.82 13.89 16.62
CA MET A 1 36.74 13.43 15.70
C MET A 1 35.41 13.87 16.30
N ALA A 2 34.59 14.61 15.57
CA ALA A 2 33.22 14.87 16.02
C ALA A 2 32.48 13.53 16.12
N ALA A 3 31.74 13.30 17.19
CA ALA A 3 30.94 12.09 17.33
C ALA A 3 29.95 12.01 16.15
N VAL A 4 30.00 10.91 15.39
CA VAL A 4 29.02 10.64 14.34
C VAL A 4 27.67 10.53 15.01
N ARG A 5 26.77 11.49 14.75
CA ARG A 5 25.41 11.43 15.28
C ARG A 5 24.71 10.22 14.66
N PRO A 6 24.04 9.37 15.47
CA PRO A 6 23.31 8.25 14.93
C PRO A 6 22.23 8.76 13.98
N ASN A 7 22.08 8.08 12.84
CA ASN A 7 21.02 8.37 11.91
C ASN A 7 19.67 7.98 12.53
N LEU A 8 18.74 8.92 12.64
CA LEU A 8 17.46 8.70 13.31
C LEU A 8 16.34 8.26 12.36
N GLY A 9 16.57 8.23 11.05
CA GLY A 9 15.54 7.83 10.09
C GLY A 9 14.36 8.80 10.03
N ARG A 10 14.62 10.11 10.03
CA ARG A 10 13.55 11.12 9.93
C ARG A 10 13.16 11.30 8.47
N VAL A 11 11.88 11.14 8.17
CA VAL A 11 11.32 11.40 6.84
C VAL A 11 10.68 12.79 6.80
N LEU A 12 10.90 13.52 5.71
CA LEU A 12 10.34 14.85 5.48
C LEU A 12 9.94 14.97 4.01
N PRO A 13 8.75 15.51 3.67
CA PRO A 13 8.27 15.52 2.29
C PRO A 13 9.28 16.07 1.27
N GLY A 14 9.90 17.22 1.56
CA GLY A 14 10.87 17.87 0.66
C GLY A 14 12.23 17.17 0.50
N SER A 15 12.48 16.07 1.22
CA SER A 15 13.74 15.29 1.13
C SER A 15 13.52 13.78 1.02
N SER A 16 12.28 13.38 0.72
CA SER A 16 11.86 11.99 0.56
C SER A 16 11.50 11.69 -0.91
N ILE A 17 11.56 10.42 -1.29
CA ILE A 17 11.02 9.91 -2.56
C ILE A 17 10.36 8.54 -2.31
N LEU A 18 9.24 8.27 -2.97
CA LEU A 18 8.56 6.97 -2.94
C LEU A 18 9.03 6.10 -4.11
N PHE A 19 9.46 4.88 -3.80
CA PHE A 19 9.81 3.85 -4.78
C PHE A 19 8.73 2.77 -4.77
N LEU A 20 8.15 2.53 -5.94
CA LEU A 20 7.18 1.46 -6.21
C LEU A 20 7.87 0.38 -7.05
N CYS A 21 8.18 -0.75 -6.43
CA CYS A 21 9.02 -1.80 -7.04
C CYS A 21 8.18 -2.97 -7.57
N ASP A 22 8.07 -3.07 -8.89
CA ASP A 22 7.76 -4.30 -9.63
C ASP A 22 6.41 -4.97 -9.24
N MET A 23 5.39 -4.17 -8.89
CA MET A 23 4.06 -4.68 -8.52
C MET A 23 3.23 -5.08 -9.74
N GLN A 24 3.65 -6.16 -10.40
CA GLN A 24 3.16 -6.55 -11.73
C GLN A 24 2.15 -7.72 -11.71
N GLU A 25 1.37 -7.82 -12.79
CA GLU A 25 0.28 -8.79 -12.98
C GLU A 25 0.68 -10.26 -12.70
N LYS A 26 1.85 -10.72 -13.16
CA LYS A 26 2.26 -12.12 -12.96
C LYS A 26 2.73 -12.44 -11.53
N PHE A 27 2.73 -11.47 -10.61
CA PHE A 27 3.05 -11.71 -9.21
C PHE A 27 1.84 -11.79 -8.29
N ARG A 28 0.60 -11.84 -8.82
CA ARG A 28 -0.62 -11.96 -8.01
C ARG A 28 -0.63 -13.16 -7.05
N HIS A 29 0.18 -14.18 -7.29
CA HIS A 29 0.37 -15.34 -6.40
C HIS A 29 1.30 -15.10 -5.20
N VAL A 30 1.97 -13.94 -5.11
CA VAL A 30 2.76 -13.55 -3.94
C VAL A 30 1.85 -13.45 -2.71
N ALA A 31 2.35 -13.88 -1.55
CA ALA A 31 1.57 -13.84 -0.32
C ALA A 31 1.14 -12.41 0.01
N TYR A 32 -0.15 -12.22 0.35
CA TYR A 32 -0.73 -10.91 0.68
C TYR A 32 -0.69 -9.86 -0.46
N PHE A 33 -0.57 -10.29 -1.72
CA PHE A 33 -0.42 -9.36 -2.85
C PHE A 33 -1.51 -8.26 -2.92
N PRO A 34 -2.82 -8.55 -2.82
CA PRO A 34 -3.84 -7.50 -2.83
C PRO A 34 -3.68 -6.49 -1.69
N GLN A 35 -3.31 -6.96 -0.50
CA GLN A 35 -3.10 -6.11 0.68
C GLN A 35 -1.91 -5.18 0.49
N ILE A 36 -0.76 -5.70 0.04
CA ILE A 36 0.43 -4.84 -0.15
C ILE A 36 0.23 -3.83 -1.28
N VAL A 37 -0.52 -4.18 -2.34
CA VAL A 37 -0.86 -3.25 -3.44
C VAL A 37 -1.75 -2.12 -2.91
N SER A 38 -2.76 -2.46 -2.10
CA SER A 38 -3.61 -1.47 -1.46
C SER A 38 -2.82 -0.52 -0.54
N VAL A 39 -1.87 -1.04 0.24
CA VAL A 39 -1.00 -0.20 1.07
C VAL A 39 -0.06 0.67 0.21
N ALA A 40 0.52 0.12 -0.86
CA ALA A 40 1.36 0.88 -1.78
C ALA A 40 0.57 1.99 -2.51
N ALA A 41 -0.68 1.73 -2.90
CA ALA A 41 -1.60 2.72 -3.47
C ALA A 41 -1.92 3.84 -2.47
N ARG A 42 -2.12 3.49 -1.19
CA ARG A 42 -2.25 4.47 -0.10
C ARG A 42 -0.99 5.34 0.01
N MET A 43 0.19 4.74 0.01
CA MET A 43 1.46 5.47 0.05
C MET A 43 1.61 6.41 -1.16
N LEU A 44 1.24 5.97 -2.36
CA LEU A 44 1.26 6.81 -3.56
C LEU A 44 0.27 7.99 -3.46
N LYS A 45 -0.95 7.76 -2.97
CA LYS A 45 -1.91 8.83 -2.72
C LYS A 45 -1.35 9.86 -1.75
N VAL A 46 -0.77 9.43 -0.62
CA VAL A 46 -0.16 10.34 0.36
C VAL A 46 1.03 11.08 -0.25
N ALA A 47 1.87 10.40 -1.03
CA ALA A 47 2.99 11.03 -1.72
C ALA A 47 2.52 12.16 -2.63
N ARG A 48 1.44 11.96 -3.40
CA ARG A 48 0.81 13.02 -4.22
C ARG A 48 0.29 14.19 -3.37
N LEU A 49 -0.40 13.92 -2.26
CA LEU A 49 -0.97 14.96 -1.38
C LEU A 49 0.09 15.81 -0.68
N LEU A 50 1.25 15.20 -0.37
CA LEU A 50 2.36 15.86 0.33
C LEU A 50 3.50 16.28 -0.61
N GLU A 51 3.27 16.21 -1.93
CA GLU A 51 4.25 16.57 -2.96
C GLU A 51 5.58 15.79 -2.87
N VAL A 52 5.52 14.57 -2.35
CA VAL A 52 6.65 13.63 -2.36
C VAL A 52 6.75 13.00 -3.75
N PRO A 53 7.90 13.12 -4.45
CA PRO A 53 8.08 12.49 -5.75
C PRO A 53 7.95 10.96 -5.64
N ALA A 54 7.48 10.33 -6.71
CA ALA A 54 7.36 8.88 -6.79
C ALA A 54 7.95 8.35 -8.10
N VAL A 55 8.56 7.16 -8.04
CA VAL A 55 9.07 6.42 -9.21
C VAL A 55 8.56 4.99 -9.18
N LEU A 56 8.39 4.42 -10.36
CA LEU A 56 7.84 3.08 -10.58
C LEU A 56 8.76 2.29 -11.51
N THR A 57 9.08 1.06 -11.14
CA THR A 57 9.79 0.13 -12.03
C THR A 57 8.95 -1.10 -12.36
N GLU A 58 9.26 -1.70 -13.50
CA GLU A 58 8.74 -3.00 -13.91
C GLU A 58 9.92 -3.92 -14.24
N GLN A 59 9.97 -5.09 -13.60
CA GLN A 59 10.94 -6.13 -13.91
C GLN A 59 10.46 -6.89 -15.15
N TYR A 60 11.24 -6.88 -16.23
CA TYR A 60 10.98 -7.65 -17.46
C TYR A 60 9.48 -7.70 -17.85
N PRO A 61 8.85 -6.55 -18.15
CA PRO A 61 7.40 -6.45 -18.33
C PRO A 61 6.85 -7.33 -19.46
N GLU A 62 7.65 -7.62 -20.49
CA GLU A 62 7.27 -8.54 -21.57
C GLU A 62 6.97 -9.96 -21.03
N GLY A 63 7.71 -10.39 -20.01
CA GLY A 63 7.55 -11.69 -19.38
C GLY A 63 6.71 -11.68 -18.12
N LEU A 64 6.66 -10.60 -17.35
CA LEU A 64 6.00 -10.51 -16.04
C LEU A 64 4.71 -9.66 -16.04
N GLY A 65 4.38 -9.08 -17.19
CA GLY A 65 3.21 -8.22 -17.35
C GLY A 65 3.43 -6.81 -16.81
N PRO A 66 2.45 -5.91 -17.05
CA PRO A 66 2.52 -4.54 -16.56
C PRO A 66 2.27 -4.48 -15.05
N THR A 67 2.51 -3.31 -14.48
CA THR A 67 2.07 -2.91 -13.14
C THR A 67 0.55 -3.08 -13.02
N VAL A 68 0.10 -3.57 -11.87
CA VAL A 68 -1.32 -3.82 -11.63
C VAL A 68 -2.12 -2.50 -11.54
N PRO A 69 -3.30 -2.40 -12.16
CA PRO A 69 -4.09 -1.16 -12.19
C PRO A 69 -4.54 -0.71 -10.80
N GLU A 70 -4.71 -1.64 -9.85
CA GLU A 70 -5.10 -1.37 -8.46
C GLU A 70 -4.09 -0.46 -7.72
N LEU A 71 -2.87 -0.31 -8.23
CA LEU A 71 -1.87 0.59 -7.67
C LEU A 71 -2.24 2.07 -7.85
N GLY A 72 -3.08 2.41 -8.83
CA GLY A 72 -3.46 3.79 -9.13
C GLY A 72 -2.27 4.65 -9.58
N ALA A 73 -1.36 4.04 -10.34
CA ALA A 73 -0.11 4.65 -10.80
C ALA A 73 -0.26 5.49 -12.07
N GLU A 74 -1.49 5.90 -12.43
CA GLU A 74 -1.73 6.75 -13.60
C GLU A 74 -0.91 8.04 -13.52
N GLY A 75 -0.27 8.41 -14.63
CA GLY A 75 0.63 9.57 -14.69
C GLY A 75 2.07 9.30 -14.25
N LEU A 76 2.38 8.14 -13.68
CA LEU A 76 3.76 7.68 -13.55
C LEU A 76 4.16 6.86 -14.78
N ARG A 77 5.33 7.14 -15.33
CA ARG A 77 5.91 6.32 -16.41
C ARG A 77 6.68 5.15 -15.78
N PRO A 78 6.31 3.89 -16.04
CA PRO A 78 7.09 2.75 -15.57
C PRO A 78 8.47 2.72 -16.22
N LEU A 79 9.50 2.44 -15.42
CA LEU A 79 10.87 2.24 -15.87
C LEU A 79 11.17 0.73 -15.93
N ALA A 80 11.20 0.19 -17.15
CA ALA A 80 11.49 -1.22 -17.37
C ALA A 80 12.94 -1.54 -17.02
N LYS A 81 13.17 -2.68 -16.36
CA LYS A 81 14.50 -3.15 -15.98
C LYS A 81 14.61 -4.68 -15.99
N THR A 82 15.85 -5.17 -16.12
CA THR A 82 16.20 -6.58 -15.87
C THR A 82 17.07 -6.74 -14.62
N CYS A 83 17.75 -5.68 -14.18
CA CYS A 83 18.47 -5.66 -12.89
C CYS A 83 17.47 -5.74 -11.73
N PHE A 84 17.78 -6.52 -10.69
CA PHE A 84 16.93 -6.60 -9.51
C PHE A 84 16.85 -5.26 -8.77
N SER A 85 17.97 -4.55 -8.63
CA SER A 85 17.96 -3.20 -8.05
C SER A 85 17.25 -2.19 -8.97
N MET A 86 16.44 -1.32 -8.39
CA MET A 86 15.85 -0.17 -9.09
C MET A 86 16.89 0.91 -9.43
N VAL A 87 18.01 0.97 -8.69
CA VAL A 87 18.94 2.11 -8.69
C VAL A 87 19.45 2.47 -10.10
N PRO A 88 19.89 1.52 -10.94
CA PRO A 88 20.32 1.85 -12.30
C PRO A 88 19.21 2.46 -13.17
N ALA A 89 17.96 1.99 -13.02
CA ALA A 89 16.83 2.47 -13.81
C ALA A 89 16.38 3.87 -13.38
N VAL A 90 16.50 4.19 -12.09
CA VAL A 90 16.08 5.47 -11.48
C VAL A 90 17.25 6.43 -11.25
N GLN A 91 18.43 6.15 -11.82
CA GLN A 91 19.66 6.92 -11.59
C GLN A 91 19.45 8.43 -11.84
N GLN A 92 18.80 8.78 -12.96
CA GLN A 92 18.51 10.17 -13.30
C GLN A 92 17.61 10.86 -12.25
N GLU A 93 16.63 10.15 -11.71
CA GLU A 93 15.74 10.70 -10.67
C GLU A 93 16.49 10.94 -9.36
N LEU A 94 17.46 10.08 -9.03
CA LEU A 94 18.31 10.25 -7.85
C LEU A 94 19.28 11.41 -8.01
N ASP A 95 19.93 11.53 -9.18
CA ASP A 95 20.97 12.53 -9.42
C ASP A 95 20.42 13.96 -9.55
N THR A 96 19.17 14.09 -9.99
CA THR A 96 18.49 15.40 -10.11
C THR A 96 17.97 15.95 -8.79
N ARG A 97 18.15 15.24 -7.67
CA ARG A 97 17.61 15.60 -6.35
C ARG A 97 18.72 15.65 -5.28
N PRO A 98 19.59 16.68 -5.28
CA PRO A 98 20.70 16.79 -4.31
C PRO A 98 20.24 16.92 -2.85
N GLN A 99 19.00 17.36 -2.63
CA GLN A 99 18.34 17.44 -1.33
C GLN A 99 17.79 16.11 -0.83
N LEU A 100 17.80 15.06 -1.67
CA LEU A 100 17.26 13.77 -1.30
C LEU A 100 18.04 13.19 -0.12
N ARG A 101 17.31 12.71 0.88
CA ARG A 101 17.86 12.09 2.09
C ARG A 101 17.25 10.73 2.36
N SER A 102 15.97 10.53 2.03
CA SER A 102 15.27 9.29 2.36
C SER A 102 14.46 8.72 1.21
N VAL A 103 14.34 7.40 1.19
CA VAL A 103 13.56 6.62 0.22
C VAL A 103 12.54 5.80 0.98
N LEU A 104 11.26 5.94 0.63
CA LEU A 104 10.17 5.09 1.10
C LEU A 104 10.02 3.96 0.07
N LEU A 105 10.26 2.71 0.45
CA LEU A 105 10.35 1.59 -0.49
C LEU A 105 9.20 0.61 -0.28
N CYS A 106 8.37 0.46 -1.32
CA CYS A 106 7.25 -0.48 -1.41
C CYS A 106 7.47 -1.46 -2.57
N GLY A 107 6.89 -2.66 -2.50
CA GLY A 107 6.80 -3.57 -3.64
C GLY A 107 7.33 -4.98 -3.39
N ILE A 108 7.80 -5.62 -4.45
CA ILE A 108 8.17 -7.05 -4.45
C ILE A 108 9.38 -7.34 -5.34
N GLU A 109 10.07 -8.47 -5.19
CA GLU A 109 10.00 -9.36 -4.01
C GLU A 109 10.97 -8.89 -2.92
N THR A 110 10.58 -9.10 -1.66
CA THR A 110 11.30 -8.55 -0.49
C THR A 110 12.77 -8.98 -0.44
N GLN A 111 13.06 -10.23 -0.77
CA GLN A 111 14.41 -10.82 -0.80
C GLN A 111 15.21 -10.52 -2.07
N ALA A 112 14.56 -10.06 -3.13
CA ALA A 112 15.18 -9.84 -4.43
C ALA A 112 15.27 -8.34 -4.71
N CYS A 113 14.31 -7.77 -5.43
CA CYS A 113 14.36 -6.38 -5.89
C CYS A 113 14.39 -5.38 -4.71
N ILE A 114 13.61 -5.61 -3.66
CA ILE A 114 13.56 -4.71 -2.49
C ILE A 114 14.90 -4.72 -1.74
N LEU A 115 15.45 -5.91 -1.45
CA LEU A 115 16.72 -6.05 -0.75
C LEU A 115 17.89 -5.44 -1.55
N ASN A 116 18.03 -5.77 -2.84
CA ASN A 116 19.14 -5.24 -3.65
C ASN A 116 19.02 -3.71 -3.83
N THR A 117 17.80 -3.20 -4.05
CA THR A 117 17.57 -1.75 -4.11
C THR A 117 17.92 -1.09 -2.78
N THR A 118 17.59 -1.72 -1.65
CA THR A 118 17.92 -1.19 -0.32
C THR A 118 19.42 -1.08 -0.12
N LEU A 119 20.19 -2.13 -0.45
CA LEU A 119 21.64 -2.13 -0.30
C LEU A 119 22.30 -1.04 -1.16
N ASP A 120 21.93 -0.94 -2.43
CA ASP A 120 22.49 0.08 -3.34
C ASP A 120 22.15 1.51 -2.89
N LEU A 121 20.95 1.74 -2.34
CA LEU A 121 20.58 3.06 -1.81
C LEU A 121 21.35 3.40 -0.53
N LEU A 122 21.60 2.41 0.33
CA LEU A 122 22.44 2.58 1.53
C LEU A 122 23.89 2.88 1.17
N ASP A 123 24.44 2.21 0.15
CA ASP A 123 25.79 2.49 -0.37
C ASP A 123 25.91 3.92 -0.93
N ARG A 124 24.80 4.50 -1.40
CA ARG A 124 24.70 5.91 -1.80
C ARG A 124 24.51 6.88 -0.62
N GLY A 125 24.47 6.39 0.61
CA GLY A 125 24.28 7.19 1.83
C GLY A 125 22.86 7.70 2.06
N LEU A 126 21.86 7.12 1.38
CA LEU A 126 20.45 7.46 1.58
C LEU A 126 19.84 6.65 2.74
N GLN A 127 18.82 7.22 3.37
CA GLN A 127 18.03 6.57 4.41
C GLN A 127 16.93 5.74 3.76
N VAL A 128 16.98 4.42 3.90
CA VAL A 128 15.95 3.55 3.31
C VAL A 128 14.92 3.19 4.36
N HIS A 129 13.67 3.51 4.09
CA HIS A 129 12.49 3.14 4.87
C HIS A 129 11.71 2.08 4.12
N VAL A 130 11.89 0.82 4.51
CA VAL A 130 11.15 -0.30 3.93
C VAL A 130 9.77 -0.32 4.55
N VAL A 131 8.73 -0.16 3.72
CA VAL A 131 7.32 -0.16 4.14
C VAL A 131 6.87 -1.61 4.27
N VAL A 132 7.02 -2.21 5.45
CA VAL A 132 6.94 -3.67 5.61
C VAL A 132 5.55 -4.26 5.33
N ASP A 133 4.50 -3.45 5.50
CA ASP A 133 3.11 -3.75 5.16
C ASP A 133 2.77 -3.47 3.68
N ALA A 134 3.72 -2.96 2.89
CA ALA A 134 3.66 -2.83 1.43
C ALA A 134 4.73 -3.69 0.72
N CYS A 135 5.41 -4.58 1.44
CA CYS A 135 6.45 -5.47 0.92
C CYS A 135 6.13 -6.93 1.21
N SER A 136 6.27 -7.80 0.20
CA SER A 136 6.06 -9.24 0.38
C SER A 136 6.94 -10.09 -0.54
N SER A 137 6.79 -11.40 -0.40
CA SER A 137 7.51 -12.45 -1.12
C SER A 137 6.61 -13.67 -1.29
N ARG A 138 6.98 -14.57 -2.19
CA ARG A 138 6.29 -15.87 -2.32
C ARG A 138 6.39 -16.70 -1.04
N SER A 139 7.57 -16.70 -0.42
CA SER A 139 7.86 -17.42 0.83
C SER A 139 7.93 -16.46 2.02
N GLN A 140 7.32 -16.85 3.15
CA GLN A 140 7.45 -16.07 4.38
C GLN A 140 8.86 -16.16 4.97
N VAL A 141 9.58 -17.27 4.75
CA VAL A 141 10.99 -17.38 5.17
C VAL A 141 11.84 -16.35 4.44
N ASP A 142 11.69 -16.25 3.12
CA ASP A 142 12.41 -15.27 2.31
C ASP A 142 12.08 -13.84 2.74
N ARG A 143 10.79 -13.53 2.94
CA ARG A 143 10.35 -12.21 3.39
C ARG A 143 10.99 -11.83 4.73
N LEU A 144 10.87 -12.69 5.74
CA LEU A 144 11.30 -12.38 7.11
C LEU A 144 12.83 -12.29 7.22
N VAL A 145 13.56 -13.18 6.56
CA VAL A 145 15.03 -13.15 6.54
C VAL A 145 15.53 -11.90 5.80
N ALA A 146 14.91 -11.53 4.68
CA ALA A 146 15.27 -10.33 3.94
C ALA A 146 15.02 -9.05 4.74
N LEU A 147 13.87 -8.92 5.42
CA LEU A 147 13.59 -7.80 6.31
C LEU A 147 14.63 -7.71 7.44
N ALA A 148 14.93 -8.84 8.10
CA ALA A 148 15.95 -8.88 9.14
C ALA A 148 17.33 -8.44 8.62
N ARG A 149 17.71 -8.88 7.41
CA ARG A 149 18.96 -8.49 6.75
C ARG A 149 18.99 -7.00 6.43
N MET A 150 17.93 -6.43 5.85
CA MET A 150 17.84 -4.99 5.57
C MET A 150 18.01 -4.15 6.84
N ARG A 151 17.38 -4.57 7.95
CA ARG A 151 17.58 -3.93 9.26
C ARG A 151 19.03 -4.00 9.72
N GLN A 152 19.70 -5.15 9.57
CA GLN A 152 21.12 -5.30 9.92
C GLN A 152 22.03 -4.41 9.07
N SER A 153 21.67 -4.17 7.81
CA SER A 153 22.39 -3.28 6.91
C SER A 153 22.16 -1.79 7.20
N GLY A 154 21.25 -1.43 8.10
CA GLY A 154 20.97 -0.05 8.50
C GLY A 154 19.72 0.58 7.88
N ALA A 155 18.88 -0.21 7.21
CA ALA A 155 17.56 0.26 6.77
C ALA A 155 16.59 0.33 7.95
N PHE A 156 15.66 1.29 7.87
CA PHE A 156 14.55 1.41 8.80
C PHE A 156 13.37 0.56 8.31
N LEU A 157 12.93 -0.38 9.13
CA LEU A 157 11.69 -1.12 8.89
C LEU A 157 10.54 -0.36 9.54
N SER A 158 9.63 0.18 8.73
CA SER A 158 8.48 0.97 9.19
C SER A 158 7.19 0.46 8.57
N THR A 159 6.06 0.82 9.15
CA THR A 159 4.74 0.63 8.53
C THR A 159 4.31 1.87 7.76
N SER A 160 3.39 1.69 6.81
CA SER A 160 2.80 2.78 6.04
C SER A 160 2.23 3.88 6.95
N GLU A 161 1.43 3.50 7.94
CA GLU A 161 0.80 4.44 8.87
C GLU A 161 1.84 5.24 9.68
N GLY A 162 2.88 4.59 10.19
CA GLY A 162 3.93 5.26 10.94
C GLY A 162 4.73 6.25 10.09
N LEU A 163 4.92 5.97 8.80
CA LEU A 163 5.59 6.89 7.87
C LEU A 163 4.67 8.04 7.45
N ILE A 164 3.38 7.78 7.21
CA ILE A 164 2.39 8.82 6.88
C ILE A 164 2.32 9.85 8.01
N LEU A 165 2.23 9.40 9.26
CA LEU A 165 2.20 10.29 10.43
C LEU A 165 3.50 11.09 10.59
N GLN A 166 4.65 10.49 10.30
CA GLN A 166 5.93 11.21 10.33
C GLN A 166 6.04 12.27 9.23
N LEU A 167 5.59 11.96 8.00
CA LEU A 167 5.62 12.90 6.88
C LEU A 167 4.75 14.13 7.14
N VAL A 168 3.60 13.93 7.80
CA VAL A 168 2.68 15.02 8.15
C VAL A 168 3.14 15.78 9.39
N GLY A 169 3.74 15.09 10.37
CA GLY A 169 4.40 15.69 11.54
C GLY A 169 3.46 16.26 12.61
N ASP A 170 2.28 16.77 12.24
CA ASP A 170 1.32 17.41 13.15
C ASP A 170 -0.13 17.15 12.75
N ALA A 171 -1.01 16.94 13.73
CA ALA A 171 -2.46 16.81 13.52
C ALA A 171 -3.11 18.12 13.01
N ALA A 172 -2.46 19.26 13.22
CA ALA A 172 -2.87 20.55 12.69
C ALA A 172 -2.52 20.76 11.20
N HIS A 173 -1.77 19.83 10.58
CA HIS A 173 -1.38 19.96 9.18
C HIS A 173 -2.61 20.00 8.26
N PRO A 174 -2.67 20.88 7.23
CA PRO A 174 -3.85 21.04 6.38
C PRO A 174 -4.35 19.77 5.70
N GLN A 175 -3.43 18.84 5.39
CA GLN A 175 -3.73 17.54 4.75
C GLN A 175 -3.96 16.38 5.73
N PHE A 176 -3.98 16.62 7.05
CA PHE A 176 -4.00 15.55 8.06
C PHE A 176 -5.22 14.61 7.91
N LYS A 177 -6.41 15.16 7.66
CA LYS A 177 -7.63 14.36 7.53
C LYS A 177 -7.60 13.51 6.26
N GLU A 178 -7.01 14.06 5.19
CA GLU A 178 -6.99 13.49 3.85
C GLU A 178 -5.99 12.33 3.76
N VAL A 179 -4.83 12.45 4.43
CA VAL A 179 -3.83 11.37 4.47
C VAL A 179 -4.22 10.21 5.39
N LEU A 180 -5.05 10.47 6.41
CA LEU A 180 -5.57 9.46 7.33
C LEU A 180 -6.95 8.94 6.94
N ALA A 181 -7.54 9.49 5.88
CA ALA A 181 -8.79 8.97 5.34
C ALA A 181 -8.69 7.46 5.11
N PRO A 182 -9.69 6.66 5.54
CA PRO A 182 -9.66 5.22 5.37
C PRO A 182 -9.37 4.87 3.92
N HIS A 183 -8.30 4.12 3.70
CA HIS A 183 -8.05 3.55 2.40
C HIS A 183 -8.92 2.29 2.28
N PRO A 184 -9.76 2.17 1.24
CA PRO A 184 -10.67 1.04 1.12
C PRO A 184 -9.88 -0.27 1.19
N PRO A 185 -10.41 -1.30 1.87
CA PRO A 185 -9.75 -2.60 1.91
C PRO A 185 -9.57 -3.11 0.47
N PRO A 186 -8.52 -3.89 0.19
CA PRO A 186 -8.38 -4.53 -1.11
C PRO A 186 -9.66 -5.28 -1.40
N HIS A 187 -10.29 -4.97 -2.52
CA HIS A 187 -11.52 -5.65 -2.93
C HIS A 187 -11.20 -7.15 -2.99
N PRO A 188 -12.01 -8.03 -2.37
CA PRO A 188 -11.88 -9.44 -2.66
C PRO A 188 -12.29 -9.67 -4.13
N PRO A 189 -11.50 -10.40 -4.93
CA PRO A 189 -11.95 -10.84 -6.23
C PRO A 189 -12.87 -12.04 -6.04
N TRP A 190 -14.16 -11.83 -5.78
CA TRP A 190 -15.21 -12.84 -6.01
C TRP A 190 -16.57 -12.13 -6.11
N SER A 191 -17.16 -12.12 -7.31
CA SER A 191 -18.16 -13.08 -7.79
C SER A 191 -19.54 -12.88 -7.16
N PRO A 192 -20.60 -12.60 -7.94
CA PRO A 192 -21.95 -12.34 -7.41
C PRO A 192 -22.65 -13.56 -6.75
N PHE A 193 -21.96 -14.66 -6.49
CA PHE A 193 -22.57 -15.94 -6.10
C PHE A 193 -22.30 -16.46 -4.67
N SER A 194 -21.72 -15.68 -3.75
CA SER A 194 -21.46 -16.25 -2.39
C SER A 194 -21.44 -15.27 -1.22
N ALA A 195 -22.44 -14.40 -1.10
CA ALA A 195 -22.76 -13.81 0.21
C ALA A 195 -23.83 -14.68 0.90
N PRO A 196 -23.63 -15.16 2.15
CA PRO A 196 -24.76 -15.56 2.98
C PRO A 196 -25.63 -14.33 3.21
N ALA A 197 -26.95 -14.50 3.10
CA ALA A 197 -27.97 -13.44 3.15
C ALA A 197 -28.00 -12.58 4.44
N THR A 198 -27.07 -12.78 5.38
CA THR A 198 -27.00 -12.11 6.67
C THR A 198 -26.29 -10.75 6.64
N TRP A 199 -25.53 -10.42 5.60
CA TRP A 199 -24.85 -9.12 5.50
C TRP A 199 -25.73 -7.99 4.95
N TRP A 200 -26.81 -8.33 4.24
CA TRP A 200 -27.78 -7.34 3.74
C TRP A 200 -28.63 -6.70 4.86
N LEU A 201 -28.94 -7.47 5.91
CA LEU A 201 -29.77 -6.98 7.01
C LEU A 201 -29.08 -5.86 7.81
N THR A 202 -27.76 -5.91 8.00
CA THR A 202 -27.04 -4.89 8.78
C THR A 202 -26.87 -3.58 8.00
N ALA A 203 -26.71 -3.64 6.67
CA ALA A 203 -26.65 -2.46 5.82
C ALA A 203 -28.02 -1.77 5.69
N CYS A 204 -29.12 -2.53 5.54
CA CYS A 204 -30.47 -1.96 5.52
C CYS A 204 -30.87 -1.32 6.86
N ILE A 205 -30.42 -1.87 8.01
CA ILE A 205 -30.72 -1.30 9.33
C ILE A 205 -30.02 0.06 9.54
N TRP A 206 -28.81 0.24 9.02
CA TRP A 206 -28.10 1.52 9.15
C TRP A 206 -28.76 2.62 8.30
N GLU A 207 -29.24 2.29 7.10
CA GLU A 207 -29.85 3.26 6.17
C GLU A 207 -31.29 3.63 6.55
N HIS A 208 -32.07 2.72 7.17
CA HIS A 208 -33.41 3.03 7.69
C HIS A 208 -33.40 3.85 8.99
N SER A 209 -32.29 3.88 9.73
CA SER A 209 -32.21 4.66 10.98
C SER A 209 -32.09 6.18 10.77
N ARG A 210 -31.89 6.65 9.53
CA ARG A 210 -31.87 8.08 9.16
C ARG A 210 -33.21 8.64 8.69
N LEU A 211 -34.25 7.82 8.55
CA LEU A 211 -35.56 8.25 8.02
C LEU A 211 -36.71 8.28 9.04
N LEU A 212 -36.42 8.12 10.34
CA LEU A 212 -37.45 8.24 11.37
C LEU A 212 -37.38 9.61 12.07
N PRO A 213 -38.45 10.43 12.04
CA PRO A 213 -38.54 11.61 12.91
C PRO A 213 -38.57 11.17 14.38
N PRO A 214 -38.07 12.01 15.31
CA PRO A 214 -37.96 11.63 16.71
C PRO A 214 -39.36 11.47 17.33
N GLY A 215 -39.78 10.23 17.61
CA GLY A 215 -41.02 9.97 18.38
C GLY A 215 -41.84 8.70 18.09
N GLY A 216 -41.41 7.79 17.20
CA GLY A 216 -42.19 6.57 16.89
C GLY A 216 -41.86 5.36 17.76
N ARG A 217 -42.84 4.83 18.50
CA ARG A 217 -42.74 3.59 19.30
C ARG A 217 -42.51 2.35 18.42
N VAL A 218 -41.61 1.46 18.85
CA VAL A 218 -41.38 0.13 18.27
C VAL A 218 -42.54 -0.80 18.64
N LEU A 219 -43.22 -1.38 17.66
CA LEU A 219 -44.16 -2.49 17.87
C LEU A 219 -43.45 -3.82 17.57
N SER A 220 -43.57 -4.77 18.50
CA SER A 220 -42.99 -6.13 18.39
C SER A 220 -43.71 -6.99 17.34
N PRO A 221 -43.03 -7.92 16.65
CA PRO A 221 -43.68 -8.77 15.67
C PRO A 221 -44.43 -9.93 16.36
N VAL A 222 -45.74 -10.02 16.11
CA VAL A 222 -46.57 -11.19 16.41
C VAL A 222 -46.72 -12.02 15.14
N ASN A 223 -46.56 -13.32 15.28
CA ASN A 223 -46.81 -14.39 14.31
C ASN A 223 -48.05 -14.19 13.43
N THR A 224 -47.92 -14.46 12.13
CA THR A 224 -48.97 -15.20 11.40
C THR A 224 -48.42 -16.00 10.23
N VAL A 225 -49.03 -17.17 10.11
CA VAL A 225 -48.75 -18.32 9.24
C VAL A 225 -49.58 -18.24 7.94
N LYS A 226 -49.15 -19.01 6.92
CA LYS A 226 -49.86 -19.55 5.73
C LYS A 226 -49.80 -18.75 4.42
N GLY A 227 -49.30 -19.43 3.38
CA GLY A 227 -49.63 -19.15 1.98
C GLY A 227 -48.82 -20.00 1.00
N LYS A 228 -49.40 -21.13 0.54
CA LYS A 228 -48.88 -21.98 -0.54
C LYS A 228 -48.86 -21.22 -1.88
N GLY A 229 -47.88 -21.50 -2.74
CA GLY A 229 -47.88 -21.07 -4.14
C GLY A 229 -46.76 -21.72 -4.94
N SER A 230 -47.08 -22.78 -5.67
CA SER A 230 -46.25 -23.43 -6.69
C SER A 230 -45.95 -22.49 -7.88
N CYS A 231 -44.80 -22.66 -8.54
CA CYS A 231 -44.71 -22.86 -10.00
C CYS A 231 -43.25 -23.03 -10.48
N ARG A 232 -43.03 -24.08 -11.28
CA ARG A 232 -41.87 -24.37 -12.13
C ARG A 232 -41.66 -23.27 -13.18
N TRP A 233 -40.42 -23.07 -13.63
CA TRP A 233 -40.04 -22.45 -14.92
C TRP A 233 -38.71 -23.04 -15.42
N PRO A 234 -38.35 -22.85 -16.70
CA PRO A 234 -37.78 -23.84 -17.63
C PRO A 234 -36.27 -24.10 -17.50
#